data_AF-A0A439DBS8-F1
#
_entry.id   AF-A0A439DBS8-F1
#
_cell.length_a   1.000
_cell.length_b   1.000
_cell.length_c   1.000
_cell.angle_alpha   90.00
_cell.angle_beta   90.00
_cell.angle_gamma   90.00
#
_symmetry.space_group_name_H-M   'P 1'
#
loop_
_entity.id
_entity.type
_entity.pdbx_description
1 polymer ?
#
loop_
_entity_poly.entity_id
_entity_poly.type
_entity_poly.pdbx_seq_one_letter_code
_entity_poly.pdbx_strand_id
1 'polypeptide(L)'
;MASPVGSVPPQQPLFRAVASSTKQIYQLLKCINFSPKVDVQLTHDGIRFAADHSRVMQGVAFLDRPLFTTYTLNWPESAKTTPRFQMNLSAFLEALQIFGAADAAAKAAKTDADSYRSNLRNYRPDAFSHQTLGMPGTCCLVYEEDGSSLSVILEESDVKTQCNIATYTPESPDDIPFSREDLTFKIIMQARWLLDSLSELAPLSPVRITVSALPNAPFLKLASGGAIGSASVDFSNGRDLLETFSVREPWVQSFKFDLVKSASEAMRIASKVSFRGDAQGVLSLQFMVETEGSRASFLDFRFVPYITQEDEETESESDGED
;
A
#
# COMPACT_ATOMS: atom_id res chain seq x y z
N MET A 1 -21.78 -25.42 51.79
CA MET A 1 -20.67 -24.47 51.68
C MET A 1 -20.40 -24.27 50.20
N ALA A 2 -20.82 -23.14 49.63
CA ALA A 2 -20.58 -22.82 48.23
C ALA A 2 -19.21 -22.12 48.13
N SER A 3 -18.29 -22.72 47.39
CA SER A 3 -17.00 -22.09 47.05
C SER A 3 -17.24 -20.90 46.13
N PRO A 4 -16.65 -19.72 46.38
CA PRO A 4 -16.77 -18.60 45.45
C PRO A 4 -15.95 -18.93 44.20
N VAL A 5 -16.62 -18.93 43.05
CA VAL A 5 -15.96 -18.91 41.74
C VAL A 5 -15.10 -17.67 41.70
N GLY A 6 -13.78 -17.85 41.75
CA GLY A 6 -12.82 -16.78 41.58
C GLY A 6 -13.06 -16.13 40.22
N SER A 7 -13.53 -14.89 40.23
CA SER A 7 -13.55 -14.04 39.06
C SER A 7 -12.11 -13.83 38.62
N VAL A 8 -11.65 -14.61 37.65
CA VAL A 8 -10.42 -14.31 36.91
C VAL A 8 -10.61 -12.88 36.38
N PRO A 9 -9.77 -11.90 36.75
CA PRO A 9 -9.88 -10.57 36.19
C PRO A 9 -9.79 -10.70 34.66
N PRO A 10 -10.57 -9.93 33.88
CA PRO A 10 -10.51 -10.04 32.43
C PRO A 10 -9.06 -9.85 32.00
N GLN A 11 -8.46 -10.91 31.42
CA GLN A 11 -7.11 -10.83 30.89
C GLN A 11 -7.09 -9.69 29.88
N GLN A 12 -6.18 -8.74 30.08
CA GLN A 12 -6.05 -7.65 29.12
C GLN A 12 -5.51 -8.25 27.81
N PRO A 13 -6.13 -7.94 26.66
CA PRO A 13 -5.69 -8.49 25.38
C PRO A 13 -4.26 -8.04 25.10
N LEU A 14 -3.47 -8.88 24.43
CA LEU A 14 -2.12 -8.55 23.98
C LEU A 14 -2.12 -7.24 23.20
N PHE A 15 -3.10 -7.06 22.32
CA PHE A 15 -3.26 -5.83 21.55
C PHE A 15 -4.72 -5.43 21.39
N ARG A 16 -4.97 -4.13 21.51
CA ARG A 16 -6.27 -3.53 21.26
C ARG A 16 -6.11 -2.13 20.68
N ALA A 17 -6.78 -1.87 19.56
CA ALA A 17 -6.82 -0.54 18.95
C ALA A 17 -8.24 -0.19 18.52
N VAL A 18 -8.64 1.07 18.70
CA VAL A 18 -9.97 1.58 18.32
C VAL A 18 -9.78 2.75 17.37
N ALA A 19 -10.35 2.66 16.18
CA ALA A 19 -10.41 3.74 15.20
C ALA A 19 -11.84 4.31 15.12
N SER A 20 -11.93 5.62 14.91
CA SER A 20 -13.20 6.33 14.68
C SER A 20 -13.70 6.18 13.24
N SER A 21 -12.86 5.64 12.34
CA SER A 21 -13.22 5.41 10.94
C SER A 21 -12.51 4.19 10.37
N THR A 22 -13.27 3.29 9.74
CA THR A 22 -12.73 2.19 8.92
C THR A 22 -12.21 2.65 7.56
N LYS A 23 -12.71 3.79 7.06
CA LYS A 23 -12.46 4.25 5.69
C LYS A 23 -10.96 4.48 5.43
N GLN A 24 -10.28 5.15 6.35
CA GLN A 24 -8.85 5.44 6.19
C GLN A 24 -8.01 4.17 6.25
N ILE A 25 -8.30 3.27 7.20
CA ILE A 25 -7.65 1.95 7.30
C ILE A 25 -7.85 1.18 5.99
N TYR A 26 -9.10 1.09 5.51
CA TYR A 26 -9.44 0.39 4.28
C TYR A 26 -8.73 0.99 3.06
N GLN A 27 -8.73 2.31 2.91
CA GLN A 27 -8.08 3.00 1.79
C GLN A 27 -6.57 2.72 1.72
N LEU A 28 -5.88 2.77 2.87
CA LEU A 28 -4.44 2.50 2.93
C LEU A 28 -4.14 1.03 2.63
N LEU A 29 -4.85 0.11 3.26
CA LEU A 29 -4.58 -1.32 3.13
C LEU A 29 -4.99 -1.89 1.77
N LYS A 30 -6.02 -1.33 1.13
CA LYS A 30 -6.38 -1.69 -0.24
C LYS A 30 -5.23 -1.45 -1.23
N CYS A 31 -4.37 -0.47 -0.97
CA CYS A 31 -3.23 -0.16 -1.84
C CYS A 31 -2.19 -1.28 -1.92
N ILE A 32 -2.09 -2.12 -0.89
CA ILE A 32 -1.14 -3.23 -0.83
C ILE A 32 -1.80 -4.60 -1.06
N ASN A 33 -3.04 -4.62 -1.56
CA ASN A 33 -3.81 -5.85 -1.81
C ASN A 33 -3.44 -6.53 -3.14
N PHE A 34 -2.15 -6.78 -3.35
CA PHE A 34 -1.62 -7.53 -4.50
C PHE A 34 -1.06 -8.90 -4.11
N SER A 35 -1.03 -9.21 -2.81
CA SER A 35 -0.61 -10.51 -2.25
C SER A 35 -1.73 -11.08 -1.37
N PRO A 36 -2.01 -12.39 -1.44
CA PRO A 36 -3.11 -13.00 -0.69
C PRO A 36 -2.87 -12.98 0.83
N LYS A 37 -1.62 -13.00 1.27
CA LYS A 37 -1.21 -12.93 2.67
C LYS A 37 -0.35 -11.70 2.89
N VAL A 38 -0.49 -11.11 4.07
CA VAL A 38 0.35 -10.00 4.52
C VAL A 38 0.92 -10.28 5.89
N ASP A 39 2.16 -9.84 6.07
CA ASP A 39 2.83 -9.83 7.36
C ASP A 39 2.38 -8.60 8.16
N VAL A 40 1.85 -8.85 9.36
CA VAL A 40 1.42 -7.82 10.29
C VAL A 40 2.38 -7.80 11.45
N GLN A 41 2.92 -6.62 11.73
CA GLN A 41 3.80 -6.36 12.87
C GLN A 41 3.17 -5.30 13.76
N LEU A 42 2.94 -5.66 15.02
CA LEU A 42 2.40 -4.76 16.04
C LEU A 42 3.56 -4.04 16.76
N THR A 43 3.58 -2.71 16.74
CA THR A 43 4.59 -1.91 17.45
C THR A 43 3.91 -0.92 18.39
N HIS A 44 4.67 -0.25 19.26
CA HIS A 44 4.11 0.80 20.14
C HIS A 44 3.76 2.10 19.38
N ASP A 45 4.35 2.27 18.19
CA ASP A 45 4.15 3.43 17.31
C ASP A 45 2.99 3.23 16.31
N GLY A 46 2.56 1.99 16.08
CA GLY A 46 1.51 1.68 15.12
C GLY A 46 1.52 0.24 14.63
N ILE A 47 0.80 -0.01 13.54
CA ILE A 47 0.68 -1.32 12.92
C ILE A 47 1.32 -1.28 11.53
N ARG A 48 2.30 -2.15 11.29
CA ARG A 48 2.92 -2.31 9.97
C ARG A 48 2.29 -3.51 9.25
N PHE A 49 1.76 -3.27 8.06
CA PHE A 49 1.31 -4.30 7.13
C PHE A 49 2.30 -4.35 5.96
N ALA A 50 2.84 -5.52 5.66
CA ALA A 50 3.73 -5.72 4.53
C ALA A 50 3.20 -6.84 3.62
N ALA A 51 3.01 -6.50 2.36
CA ALA A 51 2.73 -7.44 1.29
C ALA A 51 4.02 -7.67 0.48
N ASP A 52 4.41 -8.93 0.34
CA ASP A 52 5.52 -9.34 -0.52
C ASP A 52 4.99 -10.02 -1.79
N HIS A 53 5.68 -9.79 -2.89
CA HIS A 53 5.48 -10.52 -4.14
C HIS A 53 6.81 -11.05 -4.64
N SER A 54 7.05 -12.34 -4.39
CA SER A 54 8.21 -13.10 -4.88
C SER A 54 9.57 -12.45 -4.57
N ARG A 55 9.68 -11.71 -3.46
CA ARG A 55 10.90 -10.96 -3.04
C ARG A 55 11.39 -9.89 -4.03
N VAL A 56 10.65 -9.61 -5.09
CA VAL A 56 11.01 -8.61 -6.11
C VAL A 56 10.19 -7.34 -5.97
N MET A 57 9.09 -7.40 -5.24
CA MET A 57 8.28 -6.25 -4.91
C MET A 57 7.77 -6.39 -3.48
N GLN A 58 7.88 -5.30 -2.73
CA GLN A 58 7.32 -5.18 -1.40
C GLN A 58 6.48 -3.91 -1.31
N GLY A 59 5.30 -4.01 -0.71
CA GLY A 59 4.41 -2.88 -0.42
C GLY A 59 4.11 -2.85 1.07
N VAL A 60 4.39 -1.72 1.71
CA VAL A 60 4.27 -1.53 3.16
C VAL A 60 3.30 -0.39 3.43
N ALA A 61 2.27 -0.69 4.23
CA ALA A 61 1.37 0.31 4.79
C ALA A 61 1.60 0.40 6.30
N PHE A 62 1.84 1.61 6.80
CA PHE A 62 1.98 1.85 8.23
C PHE A 62 0.78 2.63 8.75
N LEU A 63 0.07 2.04 9.70
CA LEU A 63 -1.03 2.69 10.42
C LEU A 63 -0.46 3.29 11.70
N ASP A 64 -0.16 4.58 11.68
CA ASP A 64 0.38 5.27 12.84
C ASP A 64 -0.61 5.25 14.01
N ARG A 65 -0.09 5.18 15.25
CA ARG A 65 -0.87 5.25 16.49
C ARG A 65 -1.92 6.38 16.53
N PRO A 66 -1.66 7.62 16.04
CA PRO A 66 -2.65 8.69 16.01
C PRO A 66 -3.88 8.42 15.13
N LEU A 67 -3.86 7.38 14.28
CA LEU A 67 -5.04 6.92 13.55
C LEU A 67 -6.11 6.34 14.49
N PHE A 68 -5.70 5.91 15.68
CA PHE A 68 -6.54 5.25 16.66
C PHE A 68 -6.84 6.17 17.84
N THR A 69 -8.11 6.20 18.27
CA THR A 69 -8.54 6.89 19.49
C THR A 69 -8.04 6.18 20.75
N THR A 70 -7.89 4.86 20.70
CA THR A 70 -7.27 4.05 21.75
C THR A 70 -6.29 3.09 21.09
N TYR A 71 -5.08 2.97 21.66
CA TYR A 71 -4.07 2.03 21.20
C TYR A 71 -3.30 1.49 22.40
N THR A 72 -3.42 0.18 22.63
CA THR A 72 -2.77 -0.53 23.74
C THR A 72 -2.10 -1.78 23.22
N LEU A 73 -0.80 -1.90 23.46
CA LEU A 73 0.01 -3.07 23.15
C LEU A 73 0.67 -3.53 24.46
N ASN A 74 0.23 -4.67 24.98
CA ASN A 74 0.75 -5.29 26.19
C ASN A 74 1.95 -6.18 25.84
N TRP A 75 2.99 -5.56 25.29
CA TRP A 75 4.24 -6.21 24.93
C TRP A 75 5.43 -5.43 25.52
N PRO A 76 6.42 -6.09 26.15
CA PRO A 76 7.54 -5.39 26.77
C PRO A 76 8.31 -4.54 25.75
N GLU A 77 8.45 -3.24 26.01
CA GLU A 77 9.28 -2.35 25.16
C GLU A 77 10.75 -2.76 25.13
N SER A 78 11.22 -3.44 26.18
CA SER A 78 12.59 -3.98 26.26
C SER A 78 12.81 -5.24 25.42
N ALA A 79 11.75 -5.85 24.89
CA ALA A 79 11.87 -7.02 24.04
C ALA A 79 12.48 -6.62 22.69
N LYS A 80 13.50 -7.38 22.25
CA LYS A 80 14.12 -7.19 20.93
C LYS A 80 13.18 -7.55 19.77
N THR A 81 12.09 -8.24 20.07
CA THR A 81 11.09 -8.69 19.10
C THR A 81 9.77 -7.98 19.35
N THR A 82 8.94 -7.94 18.32
CA THR A 82 7.57 -7.45 18.37
C THR A 82 6.63 -8.57 17.93
N PRO A 83 5.37 -8.61 18.40
CA PRO A 83 4.38 -9.57 17.92
C PRO A 83 4.21 -9.47 16.41
N ARG A 84 4.24 -10.62 15.74
CA ARG A 84 4.12 -10.72 14.28
C ARG A 84 3.27 -11.92 13.91
N PHE A 85 2.39 -11.73 12.94
CA PHE A 85 1.58 -12.81 12.37
C PHE A 85 1.25 -12.50 10.92
N GLN A 86 0.92 -13.53 10.15
CA GLN A 86 0.35 -13.39 8.83
C GLN A 86 -1.17 -13.45 8.87
N MET A 87 -1.83 -12.77 7.94
CA MET A 87 -3.27 -12.88 7.76
C MET A 87 -3.67 -12.73 6.29
N ASN A 88 -4.88 -13.17 5.95
CA ASN A 88 -5.46 -12.92 4.64
C ASN A 88 -5.97 -11.47 4.56
N LEU A 89 -5.32 -10.65 3.72
CA LEU A 89 -5.66 -9.23 3.60
C LEU A 89 -7.02 -9.02 2.95
N SER A 90 -7.38 -9.79 1.92
CA SER A 90 -8.70 -9.69 1.28
C SER A 90 -9.83 -9.93 2.27
N ALA A 91 -9.72 -10.96 3.12
CA ALA A 91 -10.70 -11.24 4.16
C ALA A 91 -10.81 -10.09 5.18
N PHE A 92 -9.69 -9.43 5.50
CA PHE A 92 -9.71 -8.25 6.38
C PHE A 92 -10.37 -7.05 5.73
N LEU A 93 -10.07 -6.79 4.45
CA LEU A 93 -10.68 -5.71 3.70
C LEU A 93 -12.19 -5.92 3.54
N GLU A 94 -12.64 -7.15 3.27
CA GLU A 94 -14.06 -7.51 3.24
C GLU A 94 -14.73 -7.27 4.60
N ALA A 95 -14.09 -7.69 5.70
CA ALA A 95 -14.59 -7.44 7.04
C ALA A 95 -14.75 -5.93 7.31
N LEU A 96 -13.76 -5.11 6.97
CA LEU A 96 -13.82 -3.65 7.12
C LEU A 96 -14.94 -2.98 6.30
N GLN A 97 -15.38 -3.62 5.22
CA GLN A 97 -16.43 -3.13 4.33
C GLN A 97 -17.82 -3.68 4.61
N ILE A 98 -18.03 -4.45 5.68
CA ILE A 98 -19.30 -5.16 5.90
C ILE A 98 -20.53 -4.25 5.84
N PHE A 99 -20.43 -3.02 6.35
CA PHE A 99 -21.50 -2.03 6.32
C PHE A 99 -21.55 -1.21 5.01
N GLY A 100 -20.44 -1.08 4.28
CA GLY A 100 -20.38 -0.37 2.99
C GLY A 100 -20.81 -1.22 1.79
N ALA A 101 -20.59 -2.53 1.83
CA ALA A 101 -20.92 -3.45 0.75
C ALA A 101 -22.44 -3.64 0.59
N ALA A 102 -23.19 -3.64 1.69
CA ALA A 102 -24.65 -3.73 1.68
C ALA A 102 -25.31 -2.53 0.98
N ASP A 103 -24.77 -1.33 1.18
CA ASP A 103 -25.26 -0.08 0.57
C ASP A 103 -24.90 -0.01 -0.93
N ALA A 104 -23.70 -0.47 -1.31
CA ALA A 104 -23.31 -0.58 -2.72
C ALA A 104 -24.15 -1.60 -3.50
N ALA A 105 -24.46 -2.76 -2.90
CA ALA A 105 -25.34 -3.77 -3.50
C ALA A 105 -26.79 -3.26 -3.64
N ALA A 106 -27.29 -2.51 -2.65
CA ALA A 106 -28.59 -1.85 -2.75
C ALA A 106 -28.62 -0.79 -3.86
N LYS A 107 -27.53 -0.05 -4.07
CA LYS A 107 -27.38 0.90 -5.19
C LYS A 107 -27.33 0.19 -6.55
N ALA A 108 -26.60 -0.92 -6.67
CA ALA A 108 -26.54 -1.70 -7.91
C ALA A 108 -27.92 -2.27 -8.28
N ALA A 109 -28.65 -2.84 -7.31
CA ALA A 109 -30.00 -3.36 -7.50
C ALA A 109 -31.03 -2.27 -7.88
N LYS A 110 -30.91 -1.06 -7.31
CA LYS A 110 -31.73 0.09 -7.72
C LYS A 110 -31.39 0.59 -9.13
N THR A 111 -30.12 0.52 -9.53
CA THR A 111 -29.69 0.95 -10.88
C THR A 111 -30.23 0.02 -11.97
N ASP A 112 -30.28 -1.29 -11.71
CA ASP A 112 -30.88 -2.27 -12.64
C ASP A 112 -32.40 -2.06 -12.82
N ALA A 113 -33.10 -1.68 -11.74
CA ALA A 113 -34.56 -1.48 -11.75
C ALA A 113 -35.01 -0.22 -12.52
N ASP A 114 -34.16 0.81 -12.64
CA ASP A 114 -34.49 2.13 -13.23
C ASP A 114 -33.91 2.36 -14.63
N SER A 115 -33.69 1.28 -15.42
CA SER A 115 -33.12 1.31 -16.78
C SER A 115 -33.92 2.09 -17.86
N TYR A 116 -35.03 2.76 -17.49
CA TYR A 116 -35.89 3.52 -18.42
C TYR A 116 -35.96 5.04 -18.16
N ARG A 117 -35.13 5.60 -17.26
CA ARG A 117 -35.05 7.06 -17.06
C ARG A 117 -33.65 7.60 -17.38
N SER A 118 -33.64 8.66 -18.18
CA SER A 118 -32.50 9.24 -18.90
C SER A 118 -31.31 9.69 -18.03
N ASN A 119 -30.13 9.58 -18.64
CA ASN A 119 -28.75 9.81 -18.16
C ASN A 119 -28.39 11.27 -17.77
N LEU A 120 -29.21 12.01 -17.03
CA LEU A 120 -28.88 13.38 -16.59
C LEU A 120 -28.71 13.58 -15.08
N ARG A 121 -28.71 12.52 -14.25
CA ARG A 121 -28.60 12.65 -12.79
C ARG A 121 -27.53 11.82 -12.08
N ASN A 122 -26.60 11.19 -12.81
CA ASN A 122 -25.61 10.26 -12.23
C ASN A 122 -24.48 10.91 -11.40
N TYR A 123 -24.61 12.18 -10.99
CA TYR A 123 -23.59 12.90 -10.23
C TYR A 123 -24.10 13.56 -8.94
N ARG A 124 -25.20 13.06 -8.37
CA ARG A 124 -25.56 13.40 -6.99
C ARG A 124 -25.30 12.20 -6.07
N PRO A 125 -24.35 12.32 -5.12
CA PRO A 125 -24.28 11.39 -3.99
C PRO A 125 -25.66 11.36 -3.32
N ASP A 126 -26.21 10.16 -3.15
CA ASP A 126 -27.51 9.97 -2.52
C ASP A 126 -27.40 10.46 -1.06
N ALA A 127 -28.05 11.57 -0.72
CA ALA A 127 -27.86 12.30 0.55
C ALA A 127 -28.25 11.49 1.81
N PHE A 128 -28.77 10.28 1.62
CA PHE A 128 -29.20 9.35 2.66
C PHE A 128 -28.41 8.03 2.66
N SER A 129 -27.35 7.89 1.86
CA SER A 129 -26.45 6.74 2.06
C SER A 129 -25.68 6.93 3.37
N HIS A 130 -25.61 5.90 4.21
CA HIS A 130 -24.88 5.95 5.49
C HIS A 130 -23.41 6.39 5.27
N GLN A 131 -22.87 6.02 4.11
CA GLN A 131 -21.54 6.39 3.64
C GLN A 131 -21.38 7.86 3.22
N THR A 132 -22.46 8.56 2.86
CA THR A 132 -22.48 10.02 2.60
C THR A 132 -22.94 10.85 3.80
N LEU A 133 -23.65 10.23 4.75
CA LEU A 133 -24.08 10.86 6.00
C LEU A 133 -22.95 10.97 7.03
N GLY A 134 -21.78 10.39 6.75
CA GLY A 134 -20.60 10.53 7.60
C GLY A 134 -20.79 9.96 9.00
N MET A 135 -21.71 9.00 9.18
CA MET A 135 -21.90 8.38 10.49
C MET A 135 -20.67 7.54 10.82
N PRO A 136 -19.91 7.89 11.86
CA PRO A 136 -18.63 7.27 12.16
C PRO A 136 -18.88 5.93 12.83
N GLY A 137 -18.89 4.86 12.03
CA GLY A 137 -18.78 3.51 12.58
C GLY A 137 -17.42 3.36 13.26
N THR A 138 -17.39 2.85 14.49
CA THR A 138 -16.13 2.58 15.18
C THR A 138 -15.58 1.21 14.77
N CYS A 139 -14.26 1.10 14.72
CA CYS A 139 -13.57 -0.16 14.43
C CYS A 139 -12.62 -0.48 15.55
N CYS A 140 -12.86 -1.61 16.22
CA CYS A 140 -12.03 -2.10 17.29
C CYS A 140 -11.31 -3.38 16.84
N LEU A 141 -9.99 -3.30 16.75
CA LEU A 141 -9.09 -4.43 16.49
C LEU A 141 -8.65 -5.00 17.84
N VAL A 142 -8.81 -6.32 18.02
CA VAL A 142 -8.42 -7.02 19.26
C VAL A 142 -7.65 -8.28 18.90
N TYR A 143 -6.52 -8.47 19.57
CA TYR A 143 -5.67 -9.65 19.49
C TYR A 143 -5.34 -10.10 20.90
N GLU A 144 -5.84 -11.26 21.30
CA GLU A 144 -5.86 -11.68 22.71
C GLU A 144 -4.49 -12.17 23.18
N GLU A 145 -3.90 -13.09 22.42
CA GLU A 145 -2.61 -13.72 22.70
C GLU A 145 -1.88 -14.07 21.40
N ASP A 146 -0.58 -14.35 21.50
CA ASP A 146 0.22 -14.78 20.35
C ASP A 146 -0.32 -16.11 19.79
N GLY A 147 -0.57 -16.14 18.48
CA GLY A 147 -1.24 -17.25 17.78
C GLY A 147 -2.78 -17.22 17.79
N SER A 148 -3.44 -16.28 18.48
CA SER A 148 -4.91 -16.14 18.42
C SER A 148 -5.40 -15.50 17.11
N SER A 149 -6.70 -15.58 16.82
CA SER A 149 -7.29 -14.86 15.67
C SER A 149 -7.38 -13.35 15.92
N LEU A 150 -7.20 -12.53 14.89
CA LEU A 150 -7.47 -11.09 14.98
C LEU A 150 -8.99 -10.85 14.94
N SER A 151 -9.55 -10.33 16.02
CA SER A 151 -10.95 -9.94 16.10
C SER A 151 -11.14 -8.51 15.61
N VAL A 152 -12.05 -8.32 14.66
CA VAL A 152 -12.45 -7.04 14.10
C VAL A 152 -13.88 -6.78 14.51
N ILE A 153 -14.07 -5.80 15.39
CA ILE A 153 -15.37 -5.44 15.95
C ILE A 153 -15.78 -4.10 15.35
N LEU A 154 -16.87 -4.09 14.59
CA LEU A 154 -17.41 -2.91 13.93
C LEU A 154 -18.73 -2.56 14.59
N GLU A 155 -18.91 -1.28 14.93
CA GLU A 155 -20.11 -0.79 15.59
C GLU A 155 -20.66 0.44 14.87
N GLU A 156 -21.90 0.35 14.40
CA GLU A 156 -22.61 1.42 13.68
C GLU A 156 -24.11 1.34 14.03
N SER A 157 -24.70 2.48 14.44
CA SER A 157 -26.16 2.60 14.71
C SER A 157 -26.75 1.47 15.56
N ASP A 158 -26.11 1.19 16.71
CA ASP A 158 -26.46 0.12 17.66
C ASP A 158 -26.32 -1.33 17.13
N VAL A 159 -25.81 -1.50 15.90
CA VAL A 159 -25.45 -2.80 15.34
C VAL A 159 -23.96 -3.05 15.56
N LYS A 160 -23.66 -4.15 16.25
CA LYS A 160 -22.30 -4.62 16.48
C LYS A 160 -22.03 -5.90 15.71
N THR A 161 -21.03 -5.87 14.84
CA THR A 161 -20.55 -7.02 14.07
C THR A 161 -19.15 -7.39 14.55
N GLN A 162 -18.91 -8.67 14.82
CA GLN A 162 -17.59 -9.19 15.15
C GLN A 162 -17.16 -10.22 14.10
N CYS A 163 -15.99 -9.99 13.50
CA CYS A 163 -15.36 -10.89 12.54
C CYS A 163 -14.05 -11.41 13.14
N ASN A 164 -13.83 -12.72 13.15
CA ASN A 164 -12.58 -13.31 13.62
C ASN A 164 -11.76 -13.76 12.41
N ILE A 165 -10.57 -13.19 12.23
CA ILE A 165 -9.71 -13.49 11.10
C ILE A 165 -8.57 -14.39 11.56
N ALA A 166 -8.43 -15.53 10.88
CA ALA A 166 -7.36 -16.47 11.14
C ALA A 166 -5.99 -15.81 10.95
N THR A 167 -5.12 -16.00 11.93
CA THR A 167 -3.71 -15.63 11.86
C THR A 167 -2.87 -16.87 11.57
N TYR A 168 -1.72 -16.64 10.95
CA TYR A 168 -0.77 -17.69 10.60
C TYR A 168 0.60 -17.30 11.14
N THR A 169 1.44 -18.31 11.38
CA THR A 169 2.85 -18.09 11.72
C THR A 169 3.52 -17.28 10.60
N PRO A 170 4.26 -16.21 10.92
CA PRO A 170 4.92 -15.42 9.91
C PRO A 170 6.00 -16.27 9.21
N GLU A 171 5.95 -16.29 7.88
CA GLU A 171 7.14 -16.62 7.13
C GLU A 171 8.13 -15.45 7.32
N SER A 172 9.43 -15.68 7.27
CA SER A 172 10.43 -14.61 7.43
C SER A 172 10.95 -14.14 6.06
N PRO A 173 10.18 -13.37 5.26
CA PRO A 173 10.78 -12.67 4.15
C PRO A 173 11.59 -11.50 4.74
N ASP A 174 12.89 -11.46 4.43
CA ASP A 174 13.67 -10.27 4.68
C ASP A 174 13.11 -9.11 3.84
N ASP A 175 13.02 -7.91 4.43
CA ASP A 175 12.63 -6.72 3.67
C ASP A 175 13.61 -6.50 2.51
N ILE A 176 13.12 -6.00 1.38
CA ILE A 176 13.99 -5.61 0.27
C ILE A 176 14.96 -4.52 0.79
N PRO A 177 16.28 -4.77 0.77
CA PRO A 177 17.26 -3.83 1.29
C PRO A 177 17.25 -2.56 0.43
N PHE A 178 17.19 -1.41 1.07
CA PHE A 178 17.20 -0.11 0.40
C PHE A 178 18.02 0.89 1.21
N SER A 179 19.12 1.38 0.64
CA SER A 179 20.02 2.30 1.34
C SER A 179 19.44 3.72 1.33
N ARG A 180 19.02 4.21 2.50
CA ARG A 180 18.51 5.59 2.64
C ARG A 180 19.61 6.66 2.69
N GLU A 181 20.82 6.25 3.03
CA GLU A 181 21.99 7.13 3.15
C GLU A 181 22.68 7.31 1.79
N ASP A 182 22.65 6.26 0.97
CA ASP A 182 23.28 6.22 -0.34
C ASP A 182 22.26 6.25 -1.49
N LEU A 183 21.51 7.36 -1.53
CA LEU A 183 20.56 7.61 -2.62
C LEU A 183 21.29 8.16 -3.85
N THR A 184 21.15 7.48 -4.98
CA THR A 184 21.64 7.95 -6.28
C THR A 184 20.76 9.09 -6.80
N PHE A 185 19.45 8.96 -6.63
CA PHE A 185 18.52 10.05 -6.91
C PHE A 185 17.34 10.11 -5.93
N LYS A 186 16.78 11.30 -5.80
CA LYS A 186 15.54 11.60 -5.09
C LYS A 186 14.75 12.67 -5.84
N ILE A 187 13.54 12.32 -6.25
CA ILE A 187 12.60 13.20 -6.93
C ILE A 187 11.30 13.21 -6.14
N ILE A 188 10.72 14.38 -5.86
CA ILE A 188 9.39 14.51 -5.27
C ILE A 188 8.49 15.21 -6.27
N MET A 189 7.32 14.62 -6.52
CA MET A 189 6.36 15.12 -7.49
C MET A 189 4.93 14.73 -7.08
N GLN A 190 3.92 15.29 -7.76
CA GLN A 190 2.53 14.86 -7.53
C GLN A 190 2.35 13.41 -8.00
N ALA A 191 1.72 12.58 -7.17
CA ALA A 191 1.59 11.14 -7.46
C ALA A 191 0.78 10.86 -8.73
N ARG A 192 -0.17 11.74 -9.07
CA ARG A 192 -0.98 11.66 -10.30
C ARG A 192 -0.14 11.61 -11.58
N TRP A 193 0.97 12.33 -11.67
CA TRP A 193 1.75 12.35 -12.92
C TRP A 193 2.42 11.01 -13.20
N LEU A 194 2.84 10.32 -12.14
CA LEU A 194 3.34 8.95 -12.27
C LEU A 194 2.22 8.00 -12.72
N LEU A 195 1.02 8.13 -12.15
CA LEU A 195 -0.14 7.34 -12.56
C LEU A 195 -0.54 7.58 -14.02
N ASP A 196 -0.61 8.84 -14.44
CA ASP A 196 -0.96 9.24 -15.80
C ASP A 196 0.06 8.65 -16.79
N SER A 197 1.36 8.71 -16.46
CA SER A 197 2.43 8.13 -17.27
C SER A 197 2.31 6.61 -17.41
N LEU A 198 2.05 5.88 -16.31
CA LEU A 198 1.83 4.43 -16.38
C LEU A 198 0.56 4.08 -17.16
N SER A 199 -0.49 4.89 -17.05
CA SER A 199 -1.74 4.67 -17.77
C SER A 199 -1.59 4.89 -19.28
N GLU A 200 -0.69 5.78 -19.69
CA GLU A 200 -0.34 6.01 -21.09
C GLU A 200 0.48 4.83 -21.67
N LEU A 201 1.38 4.24 -20.88
CA LEU A 201 2.22 3.11 -21.31
C LEU A 201 1.46 1.76 -21.27
N ALA A 202 0.47 1.62 -20.40
CA ALA A 202 -0.25 0.35 -20.17
C ALA A 202 -0.91 -0.28 -21.42
N PRO A 203 -1.50 0.47 -22.37
CA PRO A 203 -2.11 -0.11 -23.57
C PRO A 203 -1.14 -0.89 -24.46
N LEU A 204 0.16 -0.61 -24.37
CA LEU A 204 1.20 -1.35 -25.10
C LEU A 204 1.45 -2.76 -24.53
N SER A 205 0.86 -3.08 -23.38
CA SER A 205 1.12 -4.30 -22.61
C SER A 205 2.62 -4.60 -22.48
N PRO A 206 3.44 -3.61 -22.03
CA PRO A 206 4.88 -3.79 -21.97
C PRO A 206 5.25 -4.77 -20.86
N VAL A 207 6.28 -5.58 -21.09
CA VAL A 207 6.80 -6.49 -20.06
C VAL A 207 7.65 -5.73 -19.03
N ARG A 208 8.39 -4.71 -19.50
CA ARG A 208 9.31 -3.92 -18.67
C ARG A 208 9.08 -2.42 -18.84
N ILE A 209 9.37 -1.68 -17.77
CA ILE A 209 9.52 -0.23 -17.76
C ILE A 209 10.95 0.12 -17.39
N THR A 210 11.55 1.00 -18.16
CA THR A 210 12.86 1.59 -17.89
C THR A 210 12.65 2.97 -17.29
N VAL A 211 13.20 3.17 -16.11
CA VAL A 211 13.23 4.44 -15.39
C VAL A 211 14.61 5.04 -15.57
N SER A 212 14.68 6.27 -16.04
CA SER A 212 15.93 7.02 -16.20
C SER A 212 15.85 8.34 -15.45
N ALA A 213 16.70 8.53 -14.45
CA ALA A 213 16.90 9.79 -13.75
C ALA A 213 18.24 10.40 -14.19
N LEU A 214 18.20 11.60 -14.76
CA LEU A 214 19.34 12.25 -15.40
C LEU A 214 19.54 13.66 -14.83
N PRO A 215 20.77 14.14 -14.59
CA PRO A 215 21.01 15.50 -14.09
C PRO A 215 20.49 16.60 -15.03
N ASN A 216 20.41 16.30 -16.32
CA ASN A 216 19.96 17.20 -17.38
C ASN A 216 18.59 16.75 -17.94
N ALA A 217 17.92 17.65 -18.67
CA ALA A 217 16.68 17.32 -19.38
C ALA A 217 16.85 16.01 -20.20
N PRO A 218 15.89 15.07 -20.13
CA PRO A 218 14.53 15.20 -19.63
C PRO A 218 14.34 15.06 -18.10
N PHE A 219 15.41 15.02 -17.29
CA PHE A 219 15.40 14.88 -15.82
C PHE A 219 14.89 13.54 -15.30
N LEU A 220 13.67 13.17 -15.66
CA LEU A 220 13.08 11.87 -15.44
C LEU A 220 12.46 11.39 -16.76
N LYS A 221 12.68 10.12 -17.09
CA LYS A 221 12.09 9.47 -18.25
C LYS A 221 11.57 8.08 -17.87
N LEU A 222 10.36 7.78 -18.32
CA LEU A 222 9.72 6.47 -18.18
C LEU A 222 9.52 5.91 -19.58
N ALA A 223 10.28 4.88 -19.95
CA ALA A 223 10.22 4.27 -21.27
C ALA A 223 9.75 2.82 -21.15
N SER A 224 8.99 2.35 -22.13
CA SER A 224 8.58 0.94 -22.21
C SER A 224 8.51 0.48 -23.66
N GLY A 225 8.78 -0.80 -23.88
CA GLY A 225 8.71 -1.45 -25.18
C GLY A 225 7.78 -2.67 -25.10
N GLY A 226 6.90 -2.79 -26.09
CA GLY A 226 6.01 -3.94 -26.29
C GLY A 226 6.12 -4.49 -27.71
N ALA A 227 5.39 -5.56 -28.00
CA ALA A 227 5.42 -6.23 -29.31
C ALA A 227 5.00 -5.33 -30.48
N ILE A 228 4.20 -4.29 -30.19
CA ILE A 228 3.60 -3.38 -31.17
C ILE A 228 4.32 -2.02 -31.26
N GLY A 229 5.40 -1.81 -30.51
CA GLY A 229 6.17 -0.57 -30.52
C GLY A 229 6.71 -0.17 -29.15
N SER A 230 7.41 0.96 -29.11
CA SER A 230 7.95 1.58 -27.89
C SER A 230 7.32 2.94 -27.65
N ALA A 231 7.10 3.29 -26.38
CA ALA A 231 6.70 4.62 -25.98
C ALA A 231 7.54 5.10 -24.79
N SER A 232 7.64 6.41 -24.65
CA SER A 232 8.29 7.02 -23.50
C SER A 232 7.64 8.32 -23.09
N VAL A 233 7.58 8.56 -21.79
CA VAL A 233 7.10 9.79 -21.17
C VAL A 233 8.29 10.52 -20.56
N ASP A 234 8.51 11.76 -21.00
CA ASP A 234 9.65 12.59 -20.62
C ASP A 234 9.20 13.76 -19.73
N PHE A 235 9.86 13.95 -18.58
CA PHE A 235 9.53 14.99 -17.59
C PHE A 235 10.41 16.24 -17.80
N SER A 236 10.46 16.71 -19.04
CA SER A 236 11.39 17.77 -19.49
C SER A 236 11.15 19.15 -18.86
N ASN A 237 9.92 19.46 -18.45
CA ASN A 237 9.57 20.71 -17.77
C ASN A 237 9.93 20.72 -16.27
N GLY A 238 10.92 19.91 -15.87
CA GLY A 238 11.16 19.40 -14.52
C GLY A 238 11.26 20.40 -13.36
N ARG A 239 11.33 21.73 -13.58
CA ARG A 239 11.37 22.73 -12.50
C ARG A 239 10.00 23.13 -11.94
N ASP A 240 8.96 23.12 -12.77
CA ASP A 240 7.59 23.45 -12.32
C ASP A 240 6.82 22.20 -11.89
N LEU A 241 7.24 21.05 -12.43
CA LEU A 241 6.67 19.76 -12.14
C LEU A 241 7.29 19.19 -10.87
N LEU A 242 8.62 19.11 -10.78
CA LEU A 242 9.28 18.39 -9.67
C LEU A 242 9.50 19.32 -8.48
N GLU A 243 8.80 19.06 -7.37
CA GLU A 243 8.95 19.83 -6.13
C GLU A 243 10.35 19.64 -5.51
N THR A 244 10.93 18.46 -5.68
CA THR A 244 12.31 18.18 -5.29
C THR A 244 12.98 17.41 -6.41
N PHE A 245 14.18 17.81 -6.76
CA PHE A 245 14.98 17.15 -7.77
C PHE A 245 16.44 17.09 -7.31
N SER A 246 16.93 15.89 -7.05
CA SER A 246 18.32 15.61 -6.71
C SER A 246 18.75 14.33 -7.42
N VAL A 247 19.69 14.46 -8.36
CA VAL A 247 20.28 13.34 -9.09
C VAL A 247 21.78 13.51 -8.97
N ARG A 248 22.47 12.58 -8.31
CA ARG A 248 23.93 12.64 -8.13
C ARG A 248 24.65 12.22 -9.42
N GLU A 249 24.16 11.16 -10.03
CA GLU A 249 24.69 10.56 -11.25
C GLU A 249 23.54 10.00 -12.09
N PRO A 250 23.71 9.86 -13.42
CA PRO A 250 22.73 9.19 -14.26
C PRO A 250 22.38 7.80 -13.70
N TRP A 251 21.09 7.57 -13.45
CA TRP A 251 20.59 6.31 -12.95
C TRP A 251 19.56 5.77 -13.93
N VAL A 252 19.80 4.55 -14.44
CA VAL A 252 18.92 3.91 -15.41
C VAL A 252 18.71 2.47 -15.00
N GLN A 253 17.46 2.10 -14.79
CA GLN A 253 17.13 0.75 -14.37
C GLN A 253 15.78 0.31 -14.91
N SER A 254 15.63 -0.98 -15.18
CA SER A 254 14.37 -1.56 -15.63
C SER A 254 13.70 -2.42 -14.58
N PHE A 255 12.37 -2.43 -14.59
CA PHE A 255 11.52 -3.17 -13.68
C PHE A 255 10.41 -3.86 -14.47
N LYS A 256 9.82 -4.93 -13.92
CA LYS A 256 8.60 -5.52 -14.50
C LYS A 256 7.47 -4.49 -14.42
N PHE A 257 6.83 -4.21 -15.55
CA PHE A 257 5.81 -3.17 -15.64
C PHE A 257 4.62 -3.45 -14.70
N ASP A 258 4.15 -4.70 -14.67
CA ASP A 258 3.00 -5.10 -13.84
C ASP A 258 3.26 -4.92 -12.34
N LEU A 259 4.50 -5.09 -11.89
CA LEU A 259 4.85 -4.86 -10.49
C LEU A 259 4.74 -3.37 -10.16
N VAL A 260 5.33 -2.48 -10.96
CA VAL A 260 5.21 -1.03 -10.74
C VAL A 260 3.76 -0.57 -10.85
N LYS A 261 3.00 -1.12 -11.80
CA LYS A 261 1.57 -0.85 -12.00
C LYS A 261 0.70 -1.27 -10.81
N SER A 262 1.09 -2.30 -10.04
CA SER A 262 0.32 -2.69 -8.86
C SER A 262 0.25 -1.59 -7.78
N ALA A 263 1.19 -0.64 -7.79
CA ALA A 263 1.16 0.55 -6.93
C ALA A 263 0.22 1.67 -7.46
N SER A 264 -0.51 1.48 -8.57
CA SER A 264 -1.43 2.48 -9.13
C SER A 264 -2.54 2.91 -8.16
N GLU A 265 -3.01 2.02 -7.28
CA GLU A 265 -3.99 2.38 -6.24
C GLU A 265 -3.41 3.43 -5.28
N ALA A 266 -2.16 3.25 -4.85
CA ALA A 266 -1.45 4.19 -4.00
C ALA A 266 -1.21 5.53 -4.73
N MET A 267 -0.78 5.48 -6.00
CA MET A 267 -0.57 6.68 -6.81
C MET A 267 -1.84 7.51 -6.96
N ARG A 268 -3.01 6.87 -6.99
CA ARG A 268 -4.31 7.53 -7.18
C ARG A 268 -4.78 8.29 -5.94
N ILE A 269 -4.54 7.76 -4.75
CA ILE A 269 -4.99 8.37 -3.49
C ILE A 269 -3.96 9.31 -2.86
N ALA A 270 -2.69 9.16 -3.23
CA ALA A 270 -1.61 9.96 -2.68
C ALA A 270 -1.58 11.37 -3.29
N SER A 271 -1.25 12.38 -2.47
CA SER A 271 -1.02 13.73 -2.97
C SER A 271 0.38 13.85 -3.59
N LYS A 272 1.39 13.21 -2.98
CA LYS A 272 2.78 13.25 -3.41
C LYS A 272 3.42 11.87 -3.42
N VAL A 273 4.43 11.72 -4.28
CA VAL A 273 5.33 10.56 -4.29
C VAL A 273 6.78 11.03 -4.17
N SER A 274 7.52 10.44 -3.24
CA SER A 274 8.98 10.49 -3.19
C SER A 274 9.53 9.30 -3.96
N PHE A 275 10.03 9.58 -5.15
CA PHE A 275 10.64 8.63 -6.07
C PHE A 275 12.15 8.57 -5.84
N ARG A 276 12.68 7.40 -5.48
CA ARG A 276 14.09 7.25 -5.08
C ARG A 276 14.69 6.00 -5.69
N GLY A 277 15.97 6.08 -6.04
CA GLY A 277 16.80 4.93 -6.39
C GLY A 277 18.08 4.95 -5.59
N ASP A 278 18.54 3.76 -5.19
CA ASP A 278 19.83 3.58 -4.54
C ASP A 278 20.89 3.02 -5.51
N ALA A 279 22.13 2.91 -5.01
CA ALA A 279 23.26 2.42 -5.76
C ALA A 279 23.16 0.93 -6.15
N GLN A 280 22.24 0.16 -5.54
CA GLN A 280 21.99 -1.25 -5.88
C GLN A 280 20.92 -1.38 -6.98
N GLY A 281 20.38 -0.27 -7.47
CA GLY A 281 19.32 -0.25 -8.47
C GLY A 281 17.92 -0.52 -7.90
N VAL A 282 17.75 -0.60 -6.58
CA VAL A 282 16.43 -0.76 -5.96
C VAL A 282 15.65 0.54 -6.05
N LEU A 283 14.42 0.43 -6.50
CA LEU A 283 13.50 1.56 -6.64
C LEU A 283 12.58 1.63 -5.43
N SER A 284 12.51 2.79 -4.78
CA SER A 284 11.56 3.07 -3.70
C SER A 284 10.57 4.17 -4.08
N LEU A 285 9.28 3.87 -3.97
CA LEU A 285 8.17 4.81 -4.08
C LEU A 285 7.53 5.00 -2.70
N GLN A 286 7.74 6.17 -2.10
CA GLN A 286 7.03 6.54 -0.88
C GLN A 286 5.90 7.51 -1.19
N PHE A 287 4.67 7.05 -1.01
CA PHE A 287 3.47 7.82 -1.22
C PHE A 287 3.00 8.49 0.06
N MET A 288 2.70 9.79 -0.03
CA MET A 288 2.09 10.56 1.05
C MET A 288 0.59 10.65 0.79
N VAL A 289 -0.21 10.10 1.70
CA VAL A 289 -1.67 10.09 1.63
C VAL A 289 -2.18 11.06 2.69
N GLU A 290 -2.85 12.11 2.24
CA GLU A 290 -3.49 13.10 3.11
C GLU A 290 -4.99 12.81 3.15
N THR A 291 -5.51 12.65 4.37
CA THR A 291 -6.94 12.47 4.62
C THR A 291 -7.46 13.67 5.40
N GLU A 292 -8.66 14.14 5.04
CA GLU A 292 -9.27 15.33 5.65
C GLU A 292 -9.32 15.19 7.19
N GLY A 293 -8.61 16.09 7.88
CA GLY A 293 -8.61 16.15 9.35
C GLY A 293 -7.66 15.18 10.07
N SER A 294 -6.81 14.41 9.36
CA SER A 294 -5.80 13.57 10.01
C SER A 294 -4.38 13.95 9.59
N ARG A 295 -3.39 13.48 10.37
CA ARG A 295 -1.98 13.49 9.97
C ARG A 295 -1.79 12.70 8.67
N ALA A 296 -0.84 13.11 7.85
CA ALA A 296 -0.46 12.39 6.63
C ALA A 296 -0.02 10.95 6.96
N SER A 297 -0.52 9.99 6.20
CA SER A 297 -0.13 8.58 6.25
C SER A 297 0.84 8.27 5.10
N PHE A 298 1.64 7.22 5.24
CA PHE A 298 2.63 6.85 4.22
C PHE A 298 2.47 5.40 3.77
N LEU A 299 2.67 5.18 2.47
CA LEU A 299 2.83 3.86 1.85
C LEU A 299 4.23 3.80 1.24
N ASP A 300 4.98 2.73 1.47
CA ASP A 300 6.33 2.52 0.89
C ASP A 300 6.29 1.29 -0.02
N PHE A 301 6.65 1.46 -1.28
CA PHE A 301 6.81 0.37 -2.23
C PHE A 301 8.27 0.26 -2.64
N ARG A 302 8.78 -0.95 -2.70
CA ARG A 302 10.15 -1.26 -3.16
C ARG A 302 10.10 -2.26 -4.29
N PHE A 303 10.93 -2.04 -5.29
CA PHE A 303 11.04 -2.89 -6.48
C PHE A 303 12.50 -3.24 -6.72
N VAL A 304 12.75 -4.54 -6.88
CA VAL A 304 14.04 -5.07 -7.31
C VAL A 304 14.14 -4.93 -8.83
N PRO A 305 15.28 -4.48 -9.36
CA PRO A 305 15.48 -4.35 -10.78
C PRO A 305 15.40 -5.68 -11.53
N TYR A 306 14.96 -5.60 -12.77
CA TYR A 306 15.08 -6.68 -13.74
C TYR A 306 16.53 -6.70 -14.23
N ILE A 307 17.28 -7.74 -13.90
CA ILE A 307 18.65 -7.93 -14.42
C ILE A 307 18.53 -8.30 -15.90
N THR A 308 19.08 -7.47 -16.78
CA THR A 308 19.36 -7.85 -18.16
C THR A 308 20.61 -8.71 -18.17
N GLN A 309 20.51 -9.93 -18.70
CA GLN A 309 21.63 -10.86 -18.92
C GLN A 309 22.60 -10.38 -20.02
N GLU A 310 22.69 -9.08 -20.27
CA GLU A 310 23.55 -8.49 -21.32
C GLU A 310 24.96 -8.15 -20.78
N ASP A 311 25.19 -8.24 -19.47
CA ASP A 311 26.50 -7.96 -18.85
C ASP A 311 27.41 -9.22 -18.75
N GLU A 312 26.97 -10.40 -19.19
CA GLU A 312 27.80 -11.63 -19.21
C GLU A 312 28.44 -11.92 -20.59
N GLU A 313 28.04 -11.23 -21.67
CA GLU A 313 28.54 -11.54 -23.02
C GLU A 313 29.74 -10.68 -23.48
N THR A 314 30.15 -9.66 -22.73
CA THR A 314 31.27 -8.77 -23.15
C THR A 314 32.66 -9.17 -22.66
N GLU A 315 32.83 -10.24 -21.88
CA GLU A 315 34.15 -10.72 -21.41
C GLU A 315 34.72 -11.93 -22.18
N SER A 316 34.14 -12.34 -23.32
CA SER A 316 34.59 -13.55 -24.05
C SER A 316 35.04 -13.36 -25.50
N GLU A 317 35.50 -12.16 -25.88
CA GLU A 317 36.23 -11.95 -27.15
C GLU A 317 37.48 -11.08 -26.97
N SER A 318 38.42 -11.56 -26.14
CA SER A 318 39.82 -11.20 -26.30
C SER A 318 40.71 -12.39 -25.99
N ASP A 319 40.79 -13.34 -26.90
CA ASP A 319 41.98 -14.21 -26.99
C ASP A 319 42.16 -14.72 -28.42
N GLY A 320 43.22 -14.19 -29.05
CA GLY A 320 44.10 -14.94 -29.94
C GLY A 320 43.67 -15.11 -31.40
N GLU A 321 44.19 -14.26 -32.27
CA GLU A 321 44.77 -14.75 -33.54
C GLU A 321 46.14 -14.09 -33.76
N ASP A 322 47.11 -14.97 -34.03
CA ASP A 322 48.52 -14.75 -34.38
C ASP A 322 48.73 -13.88 -35.64
#